data_AF-A0A818JLI8-F1
#
_entry.id   AF-A0A818JLI8-F1
#
_cell.length_a   1.000
_cell.length_b   1.000
_cell.length_c   1.000
_cell.angle_alpha   90.00
_cell.angle_beta   90.00
_cell.angle_gamma   90.00
#
_symmetry.space_group_name_H-M   'P 1'
#
loop_
_entity.id
_entity.type
_entity.pdbx_description
1 polymer ?
#
loop_
_entity_poly.entity_id
_entity_poly.type
_entity_poly.pdbx_seq_one_letter_code
_entity_poly.pdbx_strand_id
1 'polypeptide(L)'
;MMTMGKDFQYENANMWFQNLDKLIKYVNAQQPNGSDVNVFYSTPSCYLYALNKVGREWTSKTDDFFPLGDTPHGFWTGYFTSRPSLKRYERHANNILQVARQLNALSQINLRSNIFNLSEAMGVVQHHDAISGTEKQHVANDYAQRLSEGVDIAADVINNAYAKLLPNQSKVPMTAPQFLCQYSNISECLPIEGQDRFTLTLWNPTIHSVTHHARVPVTKEYWIRDPMGSIIPAEYLPIPDTTKNIPGRKSSAQNQYIFTILLPALGFSTYYFKVKSFPGNSSLPEFQASGAYVFRPLTSKTQPVSITRMIICTKTETVQSAMIVFNEWASQEVSLFRGAPTVEVEWTVGPIPIDDDVGKEIVVRYDTDIESASKYYTDANGRQVLERIRDYRPTWNYSVVENVSGNYYPINSRIWIKDGTRQLTILTGNNDAD
;
A
#
# COMPACT_ATOMS: atom_id res chain seq x y z
N MET A 1 -0.17 -39.38 7.45
CA MET A 1 0.81 -39.25 6.34
C MET A 1 2.19 -39.05 6.95
N MET A 2 3.25 -39.58 6.35
CA MET A 2 4.64 -39.25 6.75
C MET A 2 5.24 -38.36 5.66
N THR A 3 5.62 -37.14 6.01
CA THR A 3 6.27 -36.18 5.10
C THR A 3 7.78 -36.39 5.13
N MET A 4 8.26 -37.27 4.25
CA MET A 4 9.70 -37.57 4.15
C MET A 4 10.39 -36.44 3.38
N GLY A 5 10.88 -35.43 4.09
CA GLY A 5 11.58 -34.29 3.49
C GLY A 5 11.64 -33.08 4.44
N LYS A 6 12.40 -32.06 4.03
CA LYS A 6 12.50 -30.73 4.65
C LYS A 6 13.00 -29.72 3.61
N ASP A 7 13.17 -28.47 4.03
CA ASP A 7 13.79 -27.36 3.29
C ASP A 7 15.00 -27.84 2.47
N PHE A 8 14.94 -27.62 1.16
CA PHE A 8 15.99 -27.94 0.17
C PHE A 8 16.57 -29.38 0.24
N GLN A 9 15.78 -30.35 0.74
CA GLN A 9 16.16 -31.77 0.65
C GLN A 9 16.01 -32.31 -0.79
N TYR A 10 16.47 -33.54 -1.00
CA TYR A 10 16.46 -34.26 -2.29
C TYR A 10 17.43 -33.76 -3.38
N GLU A 11 18.35 -32.83 -3.10
CA GLU A 11 19.49 -32.52 -3.98
C GLU A 11 20.27 -33.79 -4.38
N ASN A 12 20.50 -34.70 -3.41
CA ASN A 12 20.88 -36.09 -3.67
C ASN A 12 19.71 -37.02 -3.31
N ALA A 13 18.72 -37.07 -4.20
CA ALA A 13 17.52 -37.89 -4.05
C ALA A 13 17.83 -39.41 -3.89
N ASN A 14 18.90 -39.91 -4.50
CA ASN A 14 19.26 -41.33 -4.45
C ASN A 14 19.56 -41.80 -3.01
N MET A 15 20.19 -40.97 -2.17
CA MET A 15 20.41 -41.28 -0.76
C MET A 15 19.09 -41.48 0.01
N TRP A 16 18.08 -40.67 -0.29
CA TRP A 16 16.74 -40.80 0.31
C TRP A 16 16.06 -42.08 -0.18
N PHE A 17 15.94 -42.28 -1.50
CA PHE A 17 15.25 -43.43 -2.07
C PHE A 17 15.89 -44.77 -1.67
N GLN A 18 17.22 -44.90 -1.67
CA GLN A 18 17.88 -46.14 -1.24
C GLN A 18 17.58 -46.54 0.22
N ASN A 19 17.37 -45.57 1.10
CA ASN A 19 17.05 -45.84 2.51
C ASN A 19 15.54 -46.04 2.73
N LEU A 20 14.71 -45.32 1.98
CA LEU A 20 13.25 -45.53 1.96
C LEU A 20 12.87 -46.91 1.39
N ASP A 21 13.55 -47.37 0.33
CA ASP A 21 13.34 -48.71 -0.23
C ASP A 21 13.68 -49.82 0.77
N LYS A 22 14.79 -49.67 1.51
CA LYS A 22 15.17 -50.57 2.60
C LYS A 22 14.12 -50.52 3.71
N LEU A 23 13.70 -49.34 4.15
CA LEU A 23 12.68 -49.17 5.19
C LEU A 23 11.37 -49.87 4.79
N ILE A 24 10.88 -49.61 3.57
CA ILE A 24 9.65 -50.22 3.03
C ILE A 24 9.78 -51.73 3.00
N LYS A 25 10.89 -52.25 2.45
CA LYS A 25 11.15 -53.70 2.37
C LYS A 25 11.16 -54.35 3.75
N TYR A 26 11.93 -53.81 4.69
CA TYR A 26 12.15 -54.47 5.98
C TYR A 26 10.99 -54.29 6.97
N VAL A 27 10.24 -53.19 6.91
CA VAL A 27 9.03 -53.02 7.73
C VAL A 27 7.92 -53.95 7.25
N ASN A 28 7.63 -53.98 5.94
CA ASN A 28 6.56 -54.84 5.41
C ASN A 28 6.92 -56.33 5.54
N ALA A 29 8.22 -56.69 5.51
CA ALA A 29 8.67 -58.06 5.77
C ALA A 29 8.43 -58.55 7.23
N GLN A 30 8.03 -57.67 8.16
CA GLN A 30 7.60 -58.10 9.51
C GLN A 30 6.12 -58.48 9.59
N GLN A 31 5.32 -58.32 8.52
CA GLN A 31 3.90 -58.69 8.53
C GLN A 31 3.68 -60.19 8.88
N PRO A 32 4.46 -61.15 8.35
CA PRO A 32 4.38 -62.56 8.78
C PRO A 32 4.77 -62.78 10.26
N ASN A 33 5.49 -61.84 10.87
CA ASN A 33 5.89 -61.86 12.28
C ASN A 33 4.90 -61.10 13.19
N GLY A 34 3.69 -60.79 12.70
CA GLY A 34 2.62 -60.14 13.47
C GLY A 34 2.62 -58.60 13.45
N SER A 35 3.31 -57.97 12.50
CA SER A 35 3.23 -56.52 12.30
C SER A 35 2.02 -56.14 11.44
N ASP A 36 1.09 -55.34 11.97
CA ASP A 36 -0.04 -54.78 11.22
C ASP A 36 0.34 -53.55 10.37
N VAL A 37 1.63 -53.18 10.31
CA VAL A 37 2.11 -51.99 9.60
C VAL A 37 2.39 -52.31 8.13
N ASN A 38 1.87 -51.47 7.24
CA ASN A 38 2.22 -51.44 5.82
C ASN A 38 2.66 -50.03 5.40
N VAL A 39 3.90 -49.88 4.93
CA VAL A 39 4.47 -48.63 4.43
C VAL A 39 4.76 -48.71 2.93
N PHE A 40 4.56 -47.59 2.22
CA PHE A 40 4.72 -47.50 0.76
C PHE A 40 4.89 -46.03 0.34
N TYR A 41 5.49 -45.80 -0.83
CA TYR A 41 5.53 -44.45 -1.42
C TYR A 41 4.11 -43.97 -1.75
N SER A 42 3.83 -42.70 -1.46
CA SER A 42 2.51 -42.12 -1.69
C SER A 42 2.60 -40.62 -1.95
N THR A 43 1.47 -40.01 -2.26
CA THR A 43 1.31 -38.56 -2.43
C THR A 43 0.24 -38.05 -1.45
N PRO A 44 0.17 -36.74 -1.17
CA PRO A 44 -0.91 -36.16 -0.38
C PRO A 44 -2.31 -36.47 -0.95
N SER A 45 -2.45 -36.52 -2.29
CA SER A 45 -3.71 -36.86 -2.96
C SER A 45 -4.11 -38.33 -2.74
N CYS A 46 -3.18 -39.28 -2.85
CA CYS A 46 -3.43 -40.69 -2.56
C CYS A 46 -3.77 -40.91 -1.07
N TYR A 47 -3.12 -40.18 -0.16
CA TYR A 47 -3.44 -40.22 1.26
C TYR A 47 -4.86 -39.70 1.56
N LEU A 48 -5.24 -38.56 1.00
CA LEU A 48 -6.59 -38.00 1.17
C LEU A 48 -7.67 -38.90 0.54
N TYR A 49 -7.39 -39.52 -0.61
CA TYR A 49 -8.28 -40.50 -1.24
C TYR A 49 -8.48 -41.74 -0.35
N ALA A 50 -7.40 -42.25 0.26
CA ALA A 50 -7.48 -43.37 1.19
C ALA A 50 -8.28 -42.99 2.45
N LEU A 51 -8.06 -41.80 3.03
CA LEU A 51 -8.83 -41.31 4.18
C LEU A 51 -10.33 -41.15 3.86
N ASN A 52 -10.67 -40.60 2.70
CA ASN A 52 -12.06 -40.43 2.28
C ASN A 52 -12.77 -41.79 2.15
N LYS A 53 -12.09 -42.81 1.61
CA LYS A 53 -12.59 -44.19 1.52
C LYS A 53 -12.88 -44.87 2.86
N VAL A 54 -12.34 -44.39 3.98
CA VAL A 54 -12.66 -44.94 5.31
C VAL A 54 -14.12 -44.66 5.70
N GLY A 55 -14.78 -43.69 5.04
CA GLY A 55 -16.18 -43.35 5.35
C GLY A 55 -16.39 -42.77 6.75
N ARG A 56 -15.31 -42.25 7.37
CA ARG A 56 -15.32 -41.69 8.71
C ARG A 56 -15.94 -40.29 8.73
N GLU A 57 -16.69 -40.00 9.78
CA GLU A 57 -17.16 -38.63 10.08
C GLU A 57 -16.02 -37.76 10.64
N TRP A 58 -15.94 -36.52 10.17
CA TRP A 58 -14.91 -35.55 10.56
C TRP A 58 -15.54 -34.33 11.24
N THR A 59 -14.87 -33.77 12.23
CA THR A 59 -15.27 -32.53 12.89
C THR A 59 -15.17 -31.34 11.92
N SER A 60 -16.14 -30.43 11.96
CA SER A 60 -16.08 -29.17 11.22
C SER A 60 -15.17 -28.14 11.90
N LYS A 61 -14.49 -27.33 11.09
CA LYS A 61 -13.66 -26.18 11.48
C LYS A 61 -13.98 -25.05 10.51
N THR A 62 -14.42 -23.90 11.01
CA THR A 62 -15.02 -22.82 10.19
C THR A 62 -14.28 -21.49 10.27
N ASP A 63 -13.46 -21.30 11.30
CA ASP A 63 -12.57 -20.16 11.53
C ASP A 63 -11.12 -20.47 11.07
N ASP A 64 -10.20 -19.51 11.25
CA ASP A 64 -8.83 -19.54 10.71
C ASP A 64 -7.79 -20.25 11.62
N PHE A 65 -6.50 -20.01 11.37
CA PHE A 65 -5.37 -20.54 12.14
C PHE A 65 -4.43 -19.42 12.64
N PHE A 66 -4.97 -18.23 12.92
CA PHE A 66 -4.20 -17.08 13.39
C PHE A 66 -4.53 -16.65 14.83
N PRO A 67 -3.54 -16.11 15.58
CA PRO A 67 -2.12 -16.05 15.24
C PRO A 67 -1.45 -17.43 15.39
N LEU A 68 -0.42 -17.69 14.58
CA LEU A 68 0.45 -18.85 14.80
C LEU A 68 1.35 -18.57 16.02
N GLY A 69 1.48 -19.55 16.91
CA GLY A 69 2.48 -19.56 17.96
C GLY A 69 3.09 -20.95 18.09
N ASP A 70 4.41 -21.04 18.09
CA ASP A 70 5.17 -22.30 18.16
C ASP A 70 5.78 -22.57 19.55
N THR A 71 5.86 -21.54 20.39
CA THR A 71 6.29 -21.61 21.79
C THR A 71 5.43 -20.70 22.67
N PRO A 72 5.42 -20.85 24.02
CA PRO A 72 4.57 -20.04 24.91
C PRO A 72 4.72 -18.51 24.79
N HIS A 73 5.86 -18.03 24.28
CA HIS A 73 6.15 -16.61 24.06
C HIS A 73 6.52 -16.31 22.59
N GLY A 74 6.36 -17.26 21.67
CA GLY A 74 6.73 -17.14 20.26
C GLY A 74 5.52 -16.99 19.36
N PHE A 75 4.84 -15.85 19.41
CA PHE A 75 3.73 -15.55 18.50
C PHE A 75 4.24 -14.86 17.23
N TRP A 76 3.89 -15.42 16.07
CA TRP A 76 4.38 -14.98 14.77
C TRP A 76 3.48 -13.86 14.22
N THR A 77 3.51 -12.69 14.87
CA THR A 77 2.69 -11.52 14.50
C THR A 77 3.51 -10.37 13.91
N GLY A 78 4.80 -10.26 14.22
CA GLY A 78 5.66 -9.18 13.71
C GLY A 78 5.79 -9.12 12.17
N TYR A 79 5.63 -10.24 11.47
CA TYR A 79 5.67 -10.27 10.00
C TYR A 79 4.45 -9.60 9.35
N PHE A 80 3.39 -9.31 10.13
CA PHE A 80 2.25 -8.51 9.65
C PHE A 80 2.65 -7.07 9.29
N THR A 81 3.68 -6.51 9.94
CA THR A 81 4.17 -5.14 9.71
C THR A 81 5.60 -5.06 9.17
N SER A 82 6.41 -6.11 9.31
CA SER A 82 7.80 -6.15 8.81
C SER A 82 7.92 -5.75 7.34
N ARG A 83 8.92 -4.92 7.00
CA ARG A 83 9.12 -4.35 5.65
C ARG A 83 7.84 -3.68 5.05
N PRO A 84 7.25 -2.68 5.72
CA PRO A 84 5.99 -2.07 5.28
C PRO A 84 6.11 -1.41 3.90
N SER A 85 7.29 -0.89 3.55
CA SER A 85 7.57 -0.34 2.22
C SER A 85 7.47 -1.37 1.09
N LEU A 86 7.91 -2.62 1.32
CA LEU A 86 7.79 -3.71 0.33
C LEU A 86 6.33 -4.16 0.20
N LYS A 87 5.62 -4.27 1.33
CA LYS A 87 4.16 -4.53 1.35
C LYS A 87 3.37 -3.47 0.58
N ARG A 88 3.67 -2.19 0.77
CA ARG A 88 3.07 -1.08 0.01
C ARG A 88 3.44 -1.14 -1.48
N TYR A 89 4.69 -1.49 -1.80
CA TYR A 89 5.15 -1.56 -3.19
C TYR A 89 4.51 -2.71 -3.96
N GLU A 90 4.31 -3.87 -3.33
CA GLU A 90 3.51 -4.98 -3.89
C GLU A 90 2.10 -4.51 -4.27
N ARG A 91 1.40 -3.78 -3.38
CA ARG A 91 0.03 -3.29 -3.65
C ARG A 91 0.00 -2.30 -4.81
N HIS A 92 0.98 -1.39 -4.87
CA HIS A 92 1.13 -0.44 -5.96
C HIS A 92 1.43 -1.13 -7.31
N ALA A 93 2.38 -2.06 -7.33
CA ALA A 93 2.75 -2.84 -8.50
C ALA A 93 1.59 -3.74 -8.98
N ASN A 94 0.81 -4.32 -8.06
CA ASN A 94 -0.40 -5.08 -8.41
C ASN A 94 -1.49 -4.19 -9.03
N ASN A 95 -1.67 -2.95 -8.55
CA ASN A 95 -2.57 -2.00 -9.19
C ASN A 95 -2.14 -1.73 -10.65
N ILE A 96 -0.86 -1.42 -10.88
CA ILE A 96 -0.29 -1.22 -12.22
C ILE A 96 -0.47 -2.47 -13.10
N LEU A 97 -0.29 -3.68 -12.54
CA LEU A 97 -0.52 -4.94 -13.23
C LEU A 97 -1.97 -5.11 -13.70
N GLN A 98 -2.96 -4.76 -12.86
CA GLN A 98 -4.37 -4.82 -13.28
C GLN A 98 -4.68 -3.75 -14.33
N VAL A 99 -4.14 -2.52 -14.20
CA VAL A 99 -4.29 -1.45 -15.20
C VAL A 99 -3.70 -1.87 -16.55
N ALA A 100 -2.49 -2.42 -16.58
CA ALA A 100 -1.86 -2.92 -17.80
C ALA A 100 -2.67 -4.06 -18.45
N ARG A 101 -3.23 -4.97 -17.66
CA ARG A 101 -4.14 -6.04 -18.15
C ARG A 101 -5.43 -5.48 -18.76
N GLN A 102 -6.09 -4.55 -18.07
CA GLN A 102 -7.30 -3.88 -18.55
C GLN A 102 -7.02 -3.13 -19.86
N LEU A 103 -5.99 -2.28 -19.89
CA LEU A 103 -5.64 -1.49 -21.06
C LEU A 103 -5.16 -2.34 -22.23
N ASN A 104 -4.43 -3.44 -22.01
CA ASN A 104 -4.07 -4.38 -23.07
C ASN A 104 -5.32 -5.04 -23.68
N ALA A 105 -6.29 -5.46 -22.85
CA ALA A 105 -7.53 -6.07 -23.32
C ALA A 105 -8.41 -5.06 -24.09
N LEU A 106 -8.60 -3.86 -23.54
CA LEU A 106 -9.44 -2.81 -24.14
C LEU A 106 -8.83 -2.25 -25.44
N SER A 107 -7.52 -2.04 -25.47
CA SER A 107 -6.82 -1.63 -26.71
C SER A 107 -6.66 -2.77 -27.70
N GLN A 108 -6.91 -4.04 -27.32
CA GLN A 108 -6.68 -5.21 -28.16
C GLN A 108 -5.26 -5.24 -28.74
N ILE A 109 -4.26 -4.99 -27.90
CA ILE A 109 -2.84 -5.22 -28.22
C ILE A 109 -2.41 -6.57 -27.65
N ASN A 110 -1.39 -7.20 -28.24
CA ASN A 110 -0.91 -8.52 -27.82
C ASN A 110 0.44 -8.41 -27.11
N LEU A 111 0.50 -7.69 -25.98
CA LEU A 111 1.71 -7.55 -25.15
C LEU A 111 1.64 -8.45 -23.90
N ARG A 112 1.07 -9.66 -24.06
CA ARG A 112 0.88 -10.63 -22.97
C ARG A 112 2.20 -11.07 -22.34
N SER A 113 3.28 -11.15 -23.12
CA SER A 113 4.65 -11.40 -22.64
C SER A 113 5.11 -10.32 -21.65
N ASN A 114 4.89 -9.05 -21.98
CA ASN A 114 5.30 -7.91 -21.16
C ASN A 114 4.55 -7.92 -19.83
N ILE A 115 3.23 -8.14 -19.87
CA ILE A 115 2.39 -8.33 -18.67
C ILE A 115 2.85 -9.54 -17.82
N PHE A 116 3.41 -10.58 -18.44
CA PHE A 116 3.86 -11.77 -17.73
C PHE A 116 5.05 -11.48 -16.81
N ASN A 117 5.99 -10.60 -17.20
CA ASN A 117 7.13 -10.24 -16.33
C ASN A 117 6.66 -9.69 -14.97
N LEU A 118 5.76 -8.70 -14.97
CA LEU A 118 5.20 -8.18 -13.73
C LEU A 118 4.28 -9.20 -13.03
N SER A 119 3.62 -10.09 -13.76
CA SER A 119 2.83 -11.18 -13.16
C SER A 119 3.70 -12.21 -12.43
N GLU A 120 4.88 -12.51 -12.97
CA GLU A 120 5.88 -13.41 -12.37
C GLU A 120 6.53 -12.76 -11.14
N ALA A 121 7.00 -11.51 -11.26
CA ALA A 121 7.51 -10.75 -10.13
C ALA A 121 6.48 -10.65 -8.99
N MET A 122 5.22 -10.35 -9.33
CA MET A 122 4.12 -10.35 -8.38
C MET A 122 3.93 -11.70 -7.70
N GLY A 123 3.97 -12.81 -8.47
CA GLY A 123 3.86 -14.17 -7.96
C GLY A 123 5.01 -14.57 -7.03
N VAL A 124 6.24 -14.18 -7.34
CA VAL A 124 7.42 -14.38 -6.49
C VAL A 124 7.27 -13.59 -5.19
N VAL A 125 6.76 -12.35 -5.22
CA VAL A 125 6.58 -11.54 -4.01
C VAL A 125 5.45 -12.06 -3.11
N GLN A 126 4.49 -12.86 -3.62
CA GLN A 126 3.56 -13.58 -2.74
C GLN A 126 4.20 -14.74 -1.95
N HIS A 127 5.49 -15.02 -2.12
CA HIS A 127 6.21 -16.01 -1.31
C HIS A 127 6.11 -15.67 0.19
N HIS A 128 6.04 -16.70 1.03
CA HIS A 128 5.81 -16.55 2.47
C HIS A 128 7.01 -15.99 3.25
N ASP A 129 8.17 -15.82 2.60
CA ASP A 129 9.28 -14.98 3.11
C ASP A 129 9.42 -13.61 2.43
N ALA A 130 8.64 -13.34 1.37
CA ALA A 130 8.72 -12.10 0.61
C ALA A 130 7.72 -11.05 1.13
N ILE A 131 6.42 -11.22 0.89
CA ILE A 131 5.40 -10.27 1.35
C ILE A 131 5.32 -10.21 2.89
N SER A 132 5.76 -11.26 3.59
CA SER A 132 5.91 -11.28 5.06
C SER A 132 7.04 -10.39 5.57
N GLY A 133 8.12 -10.21 4.79
CA GLY A 133 9.31 -9.49 5.20
C GLY A 133 10.26 -10.30 6.11
N THR A 134 10.24 -11.63 6.04
CA THR A 134 11.10 -12.55 6.84
C THR A 134 12.40 -12.97 6.12
N GLU A 135 12.66 -12.43 4.94
CA GLU A 135 13.87 -12.65 4.15
C GLU A 135 15.08 -11.78 4.57
N LYS A 136 16.28 -12.12 4.08
CA LYS A 136 17.49 -11.30 4.25
C LYS A 136 17.43 -10.04 3.39
N GLN A 137 18.06 -8.95 3.83
CA GLN A 137 17.98 -7.63 3.16
C GLN A 137 18.32 -7.65 1.66
N HIS A 138 19.30 -8.44 1.20
CA HIS A 138 19.62 -8.51 -0.23
C HIS A 138 18.54 -9.23 -1.05
N VAL A 139 17.78 -10.14 -0.43
CA VAL A 139 16.62 -10.80 -1.06
C VAL A 139 15.43 -9.84 -1.12
N ALA A 140 15.21 -9.04 -0.07
CA ALA A 140 14.23 -7.95 -0.09
C ALA A 140 14.53 -6.92 -1.21
N ASN A 141 15.81 -6.63 -1.43
CA ASN A 141 16.26 -5.77 -2.52
C ASN A 141 16.02 -6.42 -3.90
N ASP A 142 16.27 -7.72 -4.07
CA ASP A 142 15.96 -8.47 -5.30
C ASP A 142 14.44 -8.50 -5.59
N TYR A 143 13.59 -8.69 -4.57
CA TYR A 143 12.14 -8.57 -4.70
C TYR A 143 11.69 -7.18 -5.14
N ALA A 144 12.24 -6.12 -4.55
CA ALA A 144 11.96 -4.74 -4.97
C ALA A 144 12.46 -4.47 -6.40
N GLN A 145 13.64 -4.97 -6.79
CA GLN A 145 14.17 -4.85 -8.14
C GLN A 145 13.25 -5.52 -9.17
N ARG A 146 12.83 -6.77 -8.94
CA ARG A 146 11.90 -7.50 -9.82
C ARG A 146 10.57 -6.76 -10.01
N LEU A 147 10.03 -6.19 -8.94
CA LEU A 147 8.82 -5.36 -9.03
C LEU A 147 9.05 -4.11 -9.88
N SER A 148 10.19 -3.42 -9.72
CA SER A 148 10.53 -2.24 -10.52
C SER A 148 10.67 -2.57 -12.00
N GLU A 149 11.46 -3.58 -12.35
CA GLU A 149 11.65 -4.03 -13.73
C GLU A 149 10.31 -4.45 -14.36
N GLY A 150 9.46 -5.17 -13.61
CA GLY A 150 8.11 -5.51 -14.04
C GLY A 150 7.20 -4.30 -14.24
N VAL A 151 7.25 -3.31 -13.34
CA VAL A 151 6.44 -2.08 -13.43
C VAL A 151 6.85 -1.23 -14.64
N ASP A 152 8.15 -1.11 -14.93
CA ASP A 152 8.63 -0.37 -16.10
C ASP A 152 8.20 -1.07 -17.41
N ILE A 153 8.32 -2.40 -17.48
CA ILE A 153 7.80 -3.19 -18.62
C ILE A 153 6.26 -3.06 -18.75
N ALA A 154 5.53 -2.93 -17.63
CA ALA A 154 4.08 -2.71 -17.65
C ALA A 154 3.71 -1.28 -18.06
N ALA A 155 4.55 -0.28 -17.76
CA ALA A 155 4.40 1.09 -18.25
C ALA A 155 4.44 1.16 -19.78
N ASP A 156 5.30 0.37 -20.43
CA ASP A 156 5.32 0.24 -21.89
C ASP A 156 4.00 -0.33 -22.45
N VAL A 157 3.39 -1.31 -21.77
CA VAL A 157 2.08 -1.84 -22.17
C VAL A 157 0.99 -0.77 -22.09
N ILE A 158 1.00 0.02 -21.01
CA ILE A 158 0.08 1.14 -20.80
C ILE A 158 0.29 2.21 -21.89
N ASN A 159 1.53 2.56 -22.21
CA ASN A 159 1.89 3.49 -23.28
C ASN A 159 1.39 3.02 -24.66
N ASN A 160 1.64 1.76 -25.02
CA ASN A 160 1.19 1.18 -26.29
C ASN A 160 -0.34 1.11 -26.37
N ALA A 161 -1.03 0.85 -25.25
CA ALA A 161 -2.48 0.87 -25.19
C ALA A 161 -3.02 2.29 -25.41
N TYR A 162 -2.47 3.31 -24.75
CA TYR A 162 -2.86 4.70 -24.97
C TYR A 162 -2.57 5.18 -26.40
N ALA A 163 -1.45 4.77 -27.01
CA ALA A 163 -1.13 5.10 -28.40
C ALA A 163 -2.17 4.56 -29.40
N LYS A 164 -2.93 3.52 -29.03
CA LYS A 164 -4.03 2.96 -29.83
C LYS A 164 -5.42 3.45 -29.42
N LEU A 165 -5.62 3.81 -28.15
CA LEU A 165 -6.91 4.26 -27.60
C LEU A 165 -7.14 5.77 -27.72
N LEU A 166 -6.08 6.59 -27.75
CA LEU A 166 -6.19 8.04 -27.90
C LEU A 166 -6.52 8.40 -29.37
N PRO A 167 -7.44 9.36 -29.62
CA PRO A 167 -7.81 9.72 -30.99
C PRO A 167 -6.63 10.23 -31.81
N ASN A 168 -6.39 9.63 -32.97
CA ASN A 168 -5.36 10.02 -33.92
C ASN A 168 -5.76 11.29 -34.72
N GLN A 169 -6.07 12.39 -34.01
CA GLN A 169 -6.69 13.60 -34.56
C GLN A 169 -5.72 14.58 -35.25
N SER A 170 -4.47 14.19 -35.50
CA SER A 170 -3.52 14.98 -36.27
C SER A 170 -2.48 14.10 -36.92
N LYS A 171 -1.91 14.54 -38.06
CA LYS A 171 -0.72 13.93 -38.69
C LYS A 171 0.57 14.18 -37.88
N VAL A 172 0.45 14.38 -36.57
CA VAL A 172 1.55 14.49 -35.61
C VAL A 172 1.62 13.12 -34.96
N PRO A 173 2.69 12.33 -35.16
CA PRO A 173 2.85 11.08 -34.43
C PRO A 173 2.84 11.38 -32.93
N MET A 174 2.33 10.46 -32.11
CA MET A 174 2.53 10.52 -30.66
C MET A 174 4.02 10.28 -30.36
N THR A 175 4.83 11.33 -30.51
CA THR A 175 6.30 11.27 -30.39
C THR A 175 6.79 11.36 -28.95
N ALA A 176 5.95 11.81 -28.02
CA ALA A 176 6.26 11.84 -26.59
C ALA A 176 5.73 10.55 -25.92
N PRO A 177 6.61 9.69 -25.36
CA PRO A 177 6.17 8.62 -24.47
C PRO A 177 5.50 9.22 -23.22
N GLN A 178 4.49 8.54 -22.66
CA GLN A 178 3.98 8.90 -21.33
C GLN A 178 4.87 8.23 -20.28
N PHE A 179 4.94 8.86 -19.11
CA PHE A 179 5.74 8.36 -17.98
C PHE A 179 4.84 8.20 -16.75
N LEU A 180 5.03 7.12 -15.99
CA LEU A 180 4.34 6.93 -14.72
C LEU A 180 5.04 7.73 -13.62
N CYS A 181 4.31 8.62 -12.94
CA CYS A 181 4.78 9.33 -11.74
C CYS A 181 4.79 8.40 -10.51
N GLN A 182 5.67 7.39 -10.48
CA GLN A 182 5.74 6.38 -9.41
C GLN A 182 6.04 7.00 -8.03
N TYR A 183 6.75 8.14 -7.98
CA TYR A 183 7.14 8.86 -6.76
C TYR A 183 6.15 9.97 -6.34
N SER A 184 4.90 9.89 -6.80
CA SER A 184 3.84 10.84 -6.43
C SER A 184 3.54 10.89 -4.92
N ASN A 185 3.86 9.83 -4.17
CA ASN A 185 3.76 9.76 -2.71
C ASN A 185 4.76 10.66 -1.96
N ILE A 186 5.83 11.12 -2.62
CA ILE A 186 6.81 12.07 -2.07
C ILE A 186 6.75 13.43 -2.80
N SER A 187 5.61 13.72 -3.45
CA SER A 187 5.41 14.89 -4.32
C SER A 187 6.56 15.07 -5.33
N GLU A 188 6.90 13.99 -6.05
CA GLU A 188 7.90 13.96 -7.12
C GLU A 188 7.29 13.40 -8.42
N CYS A 189 7.50 14.12 -9.52
CA CYS A 189 7.37 13.58 -10.86
C CYS A 189 8.32 14.29 -11.83
N LEU A 190 9.56 13.81 -11.89
CA LEU A 190 10.63 14.40 -12.70
C LEU A 190 10.26 14.66 -14.18
N PRO A 191 9.50 13.80 -14.89
CA PRO A 191 9.12 14.04 -16.29
C PRO A 191 8.36 15.34 -16.60
N ILE A 192 7.66 15.92 -15.61
CA ILE A 192 6.91 17.18 -15.78
C ILE A 192 7.67 18.41 -15.26
N GLU A 193 8.80 18.24 -14.58
CA GLU A 193 9.56 19.35 -14.03
C GLU A 193 10.24 20.16 -15.14
N GLY A 194 10.10 21.48 -15.09
CA GLY A 194 10.67 22.42 -16.06
C GLY A 194 9.90 22.54 -17.37
N GLN A 195 8.99 21.62 -17.70
CA GLN A 195 8.23 21.62 -18.95
C GLN A 195 7.26 22.81 -19.05
N ASP A 196 7.26 23.56 -20.15
CA ASP A 196 6.30 24.67 -20.30
C ASP A 196 4.87 24.20 -20.60
N ARG A 197 4.73 22.96 -21.08
CA ARG A 197 3.45 22.32 -21.40
C ARG A 197 3.58 20.81 -21.17
N PHE A 198 2.57 20.20 -20.54
CA PHE A 198 2.46 18.75 -20.42
C PHE A 198 1.00 18.32 -20.34
N THR A 199 0.76 17.01 -20.46
CA THR A 199 -0.57 16.40 -20.32
C THR A 199 -0.55 15.37 -19.20
N LEU A 200 -1.56 15.43 -18.33
CA LEU A 200 -1.77 14.43 -17.29
C LEU A 200 -2.95 13.55 -17.69
N THR A 201 -2.68 12.29 -18.04
CA THR A 201 -3.72 11.28 -18.32
C THR A 201 -3.89 10.39 -17.10
N LEU A 202 -5.12 10.26 -16.63
CA LEU A 202 -5.48 9.53 -15.41
C LEU A 202 -6.44 8.39 -15.77
N TRP A 203 -6.16 7.17 -15.33
CA TRP A 203 -6.98 5.97 -15.56
C TRP A 203 -7.79 5.62 -14.31
N ASN A 204 -9.05 5.24 -14.50
CA ASN A 204 -9.88 4.63 -13.48
C ASN A 204 -10.08 3.13 -13.75
N PRO A 205 -9.46 2.24 -12.96
CA PRO A 205 -9.59 0.80 -13.14
C PRO A 205 -10.90 0.21 -12.59
N THR A 206 -11.82 1.02 -12.05
CA THR A 206 -13.08 0.55 -11.47
C THR A 206 -14.25 0.64 -12.46
N ILE A 207 -15.29 -0.16 -12.22
CA ILE A 207 -16.51 -0.21 -13.04
C ILE A 207 -17.51 0.94 -12.78
N HIS A 208 -17.13 1.93 -11.97
CA HIS A 208 -17.95 3.07 -11.61
C HIS A 208 -17.17 4.36 -11.86
N SER A 209 -17.86 5.47 -12.14
CA SER A 209 -17.19 6.76 -12.24
C SER A 209 -16.64 7.18 -10.87
N VAL A 210 -15.41 7.66 -10.83
CA VAL A 210 -14.71 8.06 -9.60
C VAL A 210 -14.43 9.55 -9.64
N THR A 211 -14.87 10.27 -8.61
CA THR A 211 -14.40 11.63 -8.31
C THR A 211 -13.22 11.52 -7.36
N HIS A 212 -12.12 12.22 -7.64
CA HIS A 212 -10.91 12.19 -6.82
C HIS A 212 -10.20 13.55 -6.84
N HIS A 213 -9.21 13.76 -5.98
CA HIS A 213 -8.41 14.99 -5.95
C HIS A 213 -6.99 14.69 -6.43
N ALA A 214 -6.66 15.12 -7.66
CA ALA A 214 -5.32 14.97 -8.19
C ALA A 214 -4.37 15.95 -7.49
N ARG A 215 -3.28 15.43 -6.91
CA ARG A 215 -2.14 16.22 -6.42
C ARG A 215 -1.00 16.13 -7.43
N VAL A 216 -0.53 17.27 -7.96
CA VAL A 216 0.48 17.32 -9.03
C VAL A 216 1.63 18.25 -8.64
N PRO A 217 2.84 17.75 -8.33
CA PRO A 217 4.00 18.58 -7.99
C PRO A 217 4.48 19.36 -9.22
N VAL A 218 4.83 20.63 -9.04
CA VAL A 218 5.19 21.55 -10.13
C VAL A 218 6.29 22.55 -9.72
N THR A 219 7.10 22.94 -10.70
CA THR A 219 8.16 23.96 -10.56
C THR A 219 7.78 25.34 -11.10
N LYS A 220 6.59 25.47 -11.70
CA LYS A 220 6.04 26.69 -12.32
C LYS A 220 4.53 26.74 -12.05
N GLU A 221 3.91 27.90 -12.27
CA GLU A 221 2.45 27.99 -12.33
C GLU A 221 1.90 27.64 -13.73
N TYR A 222 0.76 26.97 -13.77
CA TYR A 222 0.11 26.52 -15.01
C TYR A 222 -1.37 26.90 -15.05
N TRP A 223 -1.88 27.16 -16.25
CA TRP A 223 -3.29 27.00 -16.59
C TRP A 223 -3.57 25.52 -16.79
N ILE A 224 -4.49 24.96 -16.02
CA ILE A 224 -4.99 23.58 -16.19
C ILE A 224 -6.30 23.64 -16.95
N ARG A 225 -6.42 22.81 -18.01
CA ARG A 225 -7.68 22.60 -18.73
C ARG A 225 -8.16 21.17 -18.60
N ASP A 226 -9.48 21.00 -18.57
CA ASP A 226 -10.15 19.70 -18.64
C ASP A 226 -10.10 19.09 -20.07
N PRO A 227 -10.62 17.86 -20.28
CA PRO A 227 -10.72 17.24 -21.60
C PRO A 227 -11.53 18.03 -22.63
N MET A 228 -12.41 18.95 -22.19
CA MET A 228 -13.23 19.81 -23.04
C MET A 228 -12.55 21.15 -23.38
N GLY A 229 -11.35 21.39 -22.85
CA GLY A 229 -10.56 22.61 -23.07
C GLY A 229 -10.92 23.77 -22.13
N SER A 230 -11.83 23.58 -21.17
CA SER A 230 -12.23 24.59 -20.19
C SER A 230 -11.17 24.72 -19.10
N ILE A 231 -10.87 25.94 -18.67
CA ILE A 231 -9.97 26.15 -17.51
C ILE A 231 -10.71 25.73 -16.24
N ILE A 232 -10.08 24.87 -15.44
CA ILE A 232 -10.66 24.38 -14.18
C ILE A 232 -10.12 25.13 -12.96
N PRO A 233 -10.89 25.23 -11.86
CA PRO A 233 -10.37 25.65 -10.58
C PRO A 233 -9.34 24.64 -10.06
N ALA A 234 -8.20 25.13 -9.63
CA ALA A 234 -7.11 24.32 -9.07
C ALA A 234 -6.35 25.15 -8.03
N GLU A 235 -6.17 24.57 -6.84
CA GLU A 235 -5.45 25.20 -5.73
C GLU A 235 -3.94 25.05 -5.97
N TYR A 236 -3.19 26.15 -5.85
CA TYR A 236 -1.72 26.16 -5.97
C TYR A 236 -1.10 26.34 -4.59
N LEU A 237 -0.64 25.24 -3.99
CA LEU A 237 -0.20 25.20 -2.59
C LEU A 237 1.29 24.87 -2.51
N PRO A 238 2.03 25.37 -1.50
CA PRO A 238 3.38 24.90 -1.24
C PRO A 238 3.38 23.42 -0.84
N ILE A 239 4.39 22.66 -1.26
CA ILE A 239 4.63 21.30 -0.77
C ILE A 239 5.20 21.42 0.66
N PRO A 240 4.68 20.66 1.66
CA PRO A 240 5.17 20.69 3.03
C PRO A 240 6.68 20.42 3.14
N ASP A 241 7.35 21.08 4.09
CA ASP A 241 8.79 20.88 4.32
C ASP A 241 9.11 19.43 4.71
N THR A 242 8.21 18.76 5.44
CA THR A 242 8.31 17.33 5.75
C THR A 242 8.41 16.48 4.49
N THR A 243 7.55 16.72 3.49
CA THR A 243 7.57 16.02 2.20
C THR A 243 8.81 16.37 1.37
N LYS A 244 9.21 17.65 1.33
CA LYS A 244 10.40 18.10 0.59
C LYS A 244 11.71 17.50 1.15
N ASN A 245 11.76 17.27 2.46
CA ASN A 245 12.92 16.74 3.17
C ASN A 245 12.98 15.21 3.24
N ILE A 246 12.05 14.48 2.59
CA ILE A 246 12.07 13.00 2.56
C ILE A 246 13.40 12.51 1.94
N PRO A 247 14.19 11.69 2.64
CA PRO A 247 15.43 11.15 2.10
C PRO A 247 15.22 10.41 0.77
N GLY A 248 16.03 10.73 -0.22
CA GLY A 248 15.95 10.14 -1.56
C GLY A 248 15.06 10.87 -2.56
N ARG A 249 14.26 11.86 -2.12
CA ARG A 249 13.55 12.79 -3.01
C ARG A 249 14.55 13.63 -3.82
N LYS A 250 14.36 13.69 -5.14
CA LYS A 250 15.21 14.40 -6.11
C LYS A 250 14.48 15.60 -6.75
N SER A 251 13.16 15.66 -6.61
CA SER A 251 12.30 16.70 -7.17
C SER A 251 12.65 18.12 -6.70
N SER A 252 12.73 19.04 -7.65
CA SER A 252 12.92 20.48 -7.40
C SER A 252 11.59 21.21 -7.11
N ALA A 253 10.44 20.55 -7.31
CA ALA A 253 9.12 21.13 -7.10
C ALA A 253 8.95 21.65 -5.66
N GLN A 254 8.55 22.91 -5.55
CA GLN A 254 8.24 23.60 -4.28
C GLN A 254 6.74 23.74 -4.03
N ASN A 255 5.93 23.58 -5.07
CA ASN A 255 4.49 23.75 -5.05
C ASN A 255 3.80 22.57 -5.72
N GLN A 256 2.52 22.39 -5.44
CA GLN A 256 1.67 21.39 -6.06
C GLN A 256 0.31 21.96 -6.40
N TYR A 257 -0.28 21.47 -7.49
CA TYR A 257 -1.68 21.71 -7.80
C TYR A 257 -2.55 20.64 -7.14
N ILE A 258 -3.65 21.06 -6.50
CA ILE A 258 -4.72 20.18 -6.04
C ILE A 258 -6.01 20.57 -6.76
N PHE A 259 -6.62 19.62 -7.48
CA PHE A 259 -7.86 19.86 -8.22
C PHE A 259 -8.72 18.60 -8.29
N THR A 260 -10.04 18.81 -8.37
CA THR A 260 -11.00 17.72 -8.51
C THR A 260 -10.97 17.17 -9.94
N ILE A 261 -10.82 15.86 -10.05
CA ILE A 261 -10.93 15.10 -11.29
C ILE A 261 -12.18 14.22 -11.25
N LEU A 262 -12.80 14.02 -12.42
CA LEU A 262 -13.89 13.07 -12.61
C LEU A 262 -13.43 12.07 -13.68
N LEU A 263 -13.28 10.81 -13.27
CA LEU A 263 -12.86 9.73 -14.16
C LEU A 263 -14.05 8.81 -14.48
N PRO A 264 -14.34 8.51 -15.76
CA PRO A 264 -15.39 7.58 -16.13
C PRO A 264 -15.05 6.15 -15.70
N ALA A 265 -16.06 5.29 -15.55
CA ALA A 265 -15.88 3.85 -15.34
C ALA A 265 -15.02 3.21 -16.44
N LEU A 266 -14.01 2.41 -16.06
CA LEU A 266 -13.06 1.73 -16.96
C LEU A 266 -12.57 2.64 -18.10
N GLY A 267 -12.17 3.87 -17.76
CA GLY A 267 -11.80 4.89 -18.72
C GLY A 267 -10.79 5.89 -18.16
N PHE A 268 -10.41 6.84 -19.01
CA PHE A 268 -9.44 7.87 -18.66
C PHE A 268 -10.00 9.29 -18.83
N SER A 269 -9.27 10.25 -18.30
CA SER A 269 -9.41 11.66 -18.65
C SER A 269 -8.03 12.33 -18.71
N THR A 270 -7.86 13.24 -19.66
CA THR A 270 -6.60 13.94 -19.92
C THR A 270 -6.75 15.43 -19.63
N TYR A 271 -5.91 15.93 -18.73
CA TYR A 271 -5.84 17.34 -18.34
C TYR A 271 -4.61 17.99 -18.96
N TYR A 272 -4.75 19.23 -19.42
CA TYR A 272 -3.72 19.94 -20.19
C TYR A 272 -3.13 21.09 -19.38
N PHE A 273 -1.83 21.02 -19.12
CA PHE A 273 -1.07 22.04 -18.40
C PHE A 273 -0.32 22.92 -19.40
N LYS A 274 -0.42 24.24 -19.23
CA LYS A 274 0.37 25.25 -19.95
C LYS A 274 0.80 26.35 -18.99
N VAL A 275 2.10 26.65 -18.92
CA VAL A 275 2.64 27.68 -18.01
C VAL A 275 1.87 29.00 -18.10
N LYS A 276 1.60 29.62 -16.96
CA LYS A 276 1.10 30.99 -16.86
C LYS A 276 2.23 31.97 -17.21
N SER A 277 2.31 32.38 -18.47
CA SER A 277 3.20 33.48 -18.88
C SER A 277 2.53 34.83 -18.57
N PHE A 278 3.00 35.54 -17.56
CA PHE A 278 2.67 36.96 -17.39
C PHE A 278 3.55 37.83 -18.30
N PRO A 279 3.00 38.71 -19.14
CA PRO A 279 3.79 39.77 -19.75
C PRO A 279 4.14 40.81 -18.68
N GLY A 280 5.38 40.77 -18.17
CA GLY A 280 5.86 41.73 -17.19
C GLY A 280 6.27 43.06 -17.83
N ASN A 281 5.76 44.17 -17.29
CA ASN A 281 6.29 45.51 -17.51
C ASN A 281 6.77 46.07 -16.16
N SER A 282 8.06 46.38 -16.05
CA SER A 282 8.73 46.81 -14.82
C SER A 282 8.78 48.33 -14.71
N SER A 283 7.63 48.98 -14.54
CA SER A 283 7.53 50.44 -14.68
C SER A 283 8.06 51.26 -13.49
N LEU A 284 7.83 50.88 -12.23
CA LEU A 284 8.13 51.73 -11.06
C LEU A 284 8.52 50.97 -9.77
N PRO A 285 9.33 51.56 -8.84
CA PRO A 285 9.97 50.84 -7.73
C PRO A 285 9.30 50.95 -6.35
N GLU A 286 8.12 51.57 -6.20
CA GLU A 286 7.65 52.09 -4.90
C GLU A 286 6.74 51.17 -4.05
N PHE A 287 6.63 49.86 -4.37
CA PHE A 287 5.72 48.93 -3.66
C PHE A 287 6.41 47.65 -3.12
N GLN A 288 7.53 47.80 -2.41
CA GLN A 288 8.30 46.70 -1.82
C GLN A 288 7.69 46.16 -0.50
N ALA A 289 7.46 44.84 -0.42
CA ALA A 289 7.07 44.12 0.81
C ALA A 289 8.20 43.19 1.33
N SER A 290 8.04 42.68 2.57
CA SER A 290 9.05 41.82 3.25
C SER A 290 9.36 40.52 2.51
N GLY A 291 10.60 40.06 2.64
CA GLY A 291 11.12 38.85 1.96
C GLY A 291 12.50 38.43 2.50
N ALA A 292 13.18 37.54 1.78
CA ALA A 292 14.29 36.68 2.25
C ALA A 292 15.52 37.35 2.92
N TYR A 293 15.67 38.68 2.88
CA TYR A 293 16.75 39.41 3.54
C TYR A 293 16.26 40.48 4.57
N VAL A 294 14.95 40.62 4.78
CA VAL A 294 14.36 41.68 5.64
C VAL A 294 13.25 41.12 6.53
N PHE A 295 13.55 41.00 7.83
CA PHE A 295 12.66 40.50 8.87
C PHE A 295 12.18 41.63 9.80
N ARG A 296 10.87 41.72 10.07
CA ARG A 296 10.28 42.78 10.91
C ARG A 296 9.14 42.25 11.82
N PRO A 297 9.44 41.77 13.04
CA PRO A 297 8.46 41.29 14.02
C PRO A 297 7.93 42.40 14.95
N LEU A 298 6.90 42.09 15.76
CA LEU A 298 6.23 43.05 16.65
C LEU A 298 6.37 42.78 18.17
N THR A 299 6.33 41.52 18.67
CA THR A 299 6.59 41.17 20.11
C THR A 299 7.04 39.70 20.31
N SER A 300 7.48 39.31 21.52
CA SER A 300 8.19 38.03 21.81
C SER A 300 7.83 37.34 23.16
N LYS A 301 7.49 36.02 23.10
CA LYS A 301 7.34 34.92 24.13
C LYS A 301 6.17 33.97 23.72
N THR A 302 5.95 32.71 24.17
CA THR A 302 6.59 31.77 25.15
C THR A 302 6.35 30.28 24.71
N GLN A 303 6.73 29.27 25.51
CA GLN A 303 6.46 27.81 25.29
C GLN A 303 5.54 27.19 26.38
N PRO A 304 4.92 25.98 26.19
CA PRO A 304 5.59 24.67 26.37
C PRO A 304 5.18 23.57 25.33
N VAL A 305 5.76 22.36 25.42
CA VAL A 305 5.53 21.25 24.46
C VAL A 305 4.20 20.52 24.69
N SER A 306 3.46 20.34 23.60
CA SER A 306 2.17 19.64 23.49
C SER A 306 2.04 19.20 22.02
N ILE A 307 0.88 19.33 21.35
CA ILE A 307 0.87 19.40 19.88
C ILE A 307 1.84 20.52 19.47
N THR A 308 2.97 20.18 18.85
CA THR A 308 4.04 21.14 18.57
C THR A 308 3.54 22.26 17.67
N ARG A 309 2.66 21.94 16.73
CA ARG A 309 1.86 22.93 15.99
C ARG A 309 0.61 22.29 15.39
N MET A 310 -0.58 22.80 15.70
CA MET A 310 -1.76 22.59 14.85
C MET A 310 -1.87 23.79 13.91
N ILE A 311 -1.65 23.56 12.62
CA ILE A 311 -1.80 24.56 11.58
C ILE A 311 -3.14 24.29 10.91
N ILE A 312 -4.09 25.22 10.99
CA ILE A 312 -5.22 25.23 10.05
C ILE A 312 -4.63 25.65 8.71
N CYS A 313 -4.27 24.68 7.87
CA CYS A 313 -3.51 24.90 6.65
C CYS A 313 -4.38 25.53 5.57
N THR A 314 -5.64 25.08 5.47
CA THR A 314 -6.56 25.48 4.39
C THR A 314 -7.99 25.50 4.92
N LYS A 315 -8.71 26.59 4.64
CA LYS A 315 -10.17 26.68 4.81
C LYS A 315 -10.77 27.34 3.59
N THR A 316 -11.19 26.53 2.62
CA THR A 316 -11.87 27.00 1.40
C THR A 316 -13.32 26.55 1.40
N GLU A 317 -14.04 26.87 0.32
CA GLU A 317 -15.37 26.32 0.06
C GLU A 317 -15.37 24.81 -0.19
N THR A 318 -14.22 24.18 -0.48
CA THR A 318 -14.13 22.78 -0.92
C THR A 318 -13.53 21.88 0.14
N VAL A 319 -12.55 22.35 0.90
CA VAL A 319 -11.84 21.56 1.92
C VAL A 319 -11.47 22.41 3.14
N GLN A 320 -11.50 21.78 4.31
CA GLN A 320 -10.92 22.28 5.54
C GLN A 320 -9.86 21.27 5.98
N SER A 321 -8.58 21.67 6.03
CA SER A 321 -7.50 20.80 6.50
C SER A 321 -6.71 21.41 7.65
N ALA A 322 -6.29 20.54 8.57
CA ALA A 322 -5.45 20.86 9.71
C ALA A 322 -4.23 19.93 9.73
N MET A 323 -3.03 20.49 9.64
CA MET A 323 -1.79 19.75 9.86
C MET A 323 -1.41 19.82 11.34
N ILE A 324 -1.34 18.64 11.96
CA ILE A 324 -0.93 18.38 13.32
C ILE A 324 0.53 17.92 13.27
N VAL A 325 1.46 18.77 13.69
CA VAL A 325 2.89 18.42 13.80
C VAL A 325 3.15 17.95 15.22
N PHE A 326 3.59 16.69 15.37
CA PHE A 326 3.95 16.12 16.66
C PHE A 326 5.41 16.44 17.00
N ASN A 327 6.34 16.16 16.08
CA ASN A 327 7.76 16.46 16.22
C ASN A 327 8.43 16.58 14.82
N GLU A 328 9.76 16.67 14.77
CA GLU A 328 10.53 16.87 13.52
C GLU A 328 10.42 15.71 12.52
N TRP A 329 10.07 14.50 12.98
CA TRP A 329 9.96 13.28 12.17
C TRP A 329 8.54 12.69 12.16
N ALA A 330 7.54 13.35 12.76
CA ALA A 330 6.17 12.87 12.84
C ALA A 330 5.13 14.00 12.70
N SER A 331 4.27 13.89 11.69
CA SER A 331 3.13 14.79 11.46
C SER A 331 1.93 14.05 10.86
N GLN A 332 0.75 14.68 10.96
CA GLN A 332 -0.52 14.18 10.44
C GLN A 332 -1.31 15.33 9.82
N GLU A 333 -1.90 15.15 8.64
CA GLU A 333 -2.88 16.07 8.06
C GLU A 333 -4.27 15.44 8.13
N VAL A 334 -5.21 16.19 8.72
CA VAL A 334 -6.63 15.82 8.83
C VAL A 334 -7.41 16.70 7.87
N SER A 335 -8.09 16.11 6.88
CA SER A 335 -8.82 16.81 5.82
C SER A 335 -10.30 16.45 5.80
N LEU A 336 -11.16 17.47 5.82
CA LEU A 336 -12.61 17.35 5.66
C LEU A 336 -13.06 18.05 4.37
N PHE A 337 -13.57 17.27 3.42
CA PHE A 337 -14.07 17.76 2.13
C PHE A 337 -15.57 18.08 2.19
N ARG A 338 -16.01 19.13 1.48
CA ARG A 338 -17.41 19.55 1.45
C ARG A 338 -18.30 18.47 0.84
N GLY A 339 -19.24 17.96 1.63
CA GLY A 339 -20.18 16.92 1.23
C GLY A 339 -19.63 15.49 1.31
N ALA A 340 -18.37 15.30 1.71
CA ALA A 340 -17.84 13.97 1.99
C ALA A 340 -18.41 13.44 3.33
N PRO A 341 -18.81 12.15 3.41
CA PRO A 341 -19.27 11.52 4.64
C PRO A 341 -18.11 11.05 5.54
N THR A 342 -16.86 11.37 5.19
CA THR A 342 -15.63 10.86 5.80
C THR A 342 -14.61 11.96 5.99
N VAL A 343 -13.73 11.77 6.97
CA VAL A 343 -12.51 12.56 7.18
C VAL A 343 -11.33 11.76 6.67
N GLU A 344 -10.46 12.38 5.88
CA GLU A 344 -9.19 11.77 5.45
C GLU A 344 -8.08 12.13 6.44
N VAL A 345 -7.29 11.13 6.83
CA VAL A 345 -6.18 11.30 7.79
C VAL A 345 -4.92 10.72 7.15
N GLU A 346 -3.99 11.60 6.79
CA GLU A 346 -2.69 11.25 6.22
C GLU A 346 -1.62 11.46 7.29
N TRP A 347 -0.68 10.52 7.44
CA TRP A 347 0.43 10.64 8.39
C TRP A 347 1.78 10.50 7.70
N THR A 348 2.76 11.23 8.19
CA THR A 348 4.17 11.16 7.77
C THR A 348 5.01 10.85 9.00
N VAL A 349 5.71 9.72 8.97
CA VAL A 349 6.62 9.28 10.03
C VAL A 349 7.97 8.90 9.39
N GLY A 350 9.04 9.56 9.81
CA GLY A 350 10.41 9.27 9.39
C GLY A 350 11.29 10.52 9.20
N PRO A 351 12.63 10.39 9.33
CA PRO A 351 13.34 9.22 9.83
C PRO A 351 13.11 9.05 11.34
N ILE A 352 12.80 7.83 11.79
CA ILE A 352 12.64 7.55 13.23
C ILE A 352 14.05 7.58 13.87
N PRO A 353 14.30 8.41 14.89
CA PRO A 353 15.62 8.52 15.51
C PRO A 353 15.97 7.22 16.25
N ILE A 354 17.15 6.70 15.99
CA ILE A 354 17.72 5.47 16.60
C ILE A 354 19.10 5.72 17.22
N ASP A 355 19.52 6.99 17.32
CA ASP A 355 20.83 7.40 17.87
C ASP A 355 20.98 7.11 19.39
N ASP A 356 19.91 6.60 20.01
CA ASP A 356 19.81 6.14 21.40
C ASP A 356 19.84 4.60 21.53
N ASP A 357 20.06 3.87 20.43
CA ASP A 357 19.98 2.40 20.31
C ASP A 357 18.62 1.78 20.72
N VAL A 358 17.55 2.59 20.82
CA VAL A 358 16.21 2.13 21.19
C VAL A 358 15.29 2.07 19.96
N GLY A 359 14.83 0.88 19.60
CA GLY A 359 13.78 0.67 18.61
C GLY A 359 12.44 1.27 19.06
N LYS A 360 11.72 1.92 18.15
CA LYS A 360 10.47 2.65 18.44
C LYS A 360 9.37 2.21 17.48
N GLU A 361 8.25 1.75 18.03
CA GLU A 361 7.02 1.44 17.30
C GLU A 361 6.03 2.59 17.47
N ILE A 362 5.42 3.05 16.37
CA ILE A 362 4.61 4.27 16.32
C ILE A 362 3.18 3.88 15.92
N VAL A 363 2.20 4.28 16.72
CA VAL A 363 0.79 3.95 16.54
C VAL A 363 -0.07 5.20 16.42
N VAL A 364 -1.16 5.14 15.65
CA VAL A 364 -2.16 6.21 15.55
C VAL A 364 -3.41 5.81 16.32
N ARG A 365 -3.58 6.36 17.53
CA ARG A 365 -4.69 6.03 18.42
C ARG A 365 -5.86 7.02 18.23
N TYR A 366 -7.06 6.49 18.08
CA TYR A 366 -8.31 7.25 18.05
C TYR A 366 -9.12 6.97 19.32
N ASP A 367 -9.27 7.97 20.19
CA ASP A 367 -10.10 7.89 21.39
C ASP A 367 -11.49 8.47 21.15
N THR A 368 -12.53 7.79 21.66
CA THR A 368 -13.94 8.15 21.51
C THR A 368 -14.75 7.64 22.70
N ASP A 369 -15.93 8.22 22.90
CA ASP A 369 -16.92 7.88 23.94
C ASP A 369 -17.90 6.77 23.50
N ILE A 370 -17.58 6.01 22.44
CA ILE A 370 -18.34 4.83 22.01
C ILE A 370 -18.13 3.68 23.02
N GLU A 371 -19.21 3.28 23.69
CA GLU A 371 -19.21 2.18 24.67
C GLU A 371 -19.19 0.81 23.97
N SER A 372 -18.05 0.44 23.39
CA SER A 372 -17.93 -0.79 22.58
C SER A 372 -17.94 -2.11 23.39
N ALA A 373 -18.05 -2.04 24.72
CA ALA A 373 -18.03 -3.19 25.64
C ALA A 373 -16.81 -4.12 25.43
N SER A 374 -15.62 -3.55 25.22
CA SER A 374 -14.37 -4.25 24.86
C SER A 374 -14.40 -4.99 23.50
N LYS A 375 -15.42 -4.78 22.68
CA LYS A 375 -15.54 -5.36 21.34
C LYS A 375 -15.00 -4.43 20.26
N TYR A 376 -14.42 -5.03 19.22
CA TYR A 376 -13.96 -4.38 17.99
C TYR A 376 -14.02 -5.39 16.84
N TYR A 377 -13.92 -4.92 15.61
CA TYR A 377 -14.17 -5.74 14.42
C TYR A 377 -13.08 -5.50 13.38
N THR A 378 -12.34 -6.55 13.00
CA THR A 378 -11.24 -6.45 12.01
C THR A 378 -11.48 -7.37 10.81
N ASP A 379 -11.05 -6.93 9.62
CA ASP A 379 -11.13 -7.80 8.44
C ASP A 379 -10.13 -8.97 8.48
N ALA A 380 -10.48 -10.05 7.77
CA ALA A 380 -9.53 -11.05 7.33
C ALA A 380 -9.34 -10.94 5.81
N ASN A 381 -8.12 -10.63 5.39
CA ASN A 381 -7.68 -10.49 3.99
C ASN A 381 -8.54 -9.51 3.17
N GLY A 382 -9.07 -8.45 3.79
CA GLY A 382 -9.90 -7.43 3.15
C GLY A 382 -11.35 -7.87 2.86
N ARG A 383 -11.74 -9.11 3.21
CA ARG A 383 -13.01 -9.72 2.81
C ARG A 383 -14.01 -9.83 3.96
N GLN A 384 -13.95 -10.92 4.72
CA GLN A 384 -14.83 -11.16 5.87
C GLN A 384 -14.38 -10.32 7.07
N VAL A 385 -15.28 -10.10 8.02
CA VAL A 385 -14.96 -9.37 9.26
C VAL A 385 -15.27 -10.24 10.46
N LEU A 386 -14.36 -10.23 11.43
CA LEU A 386 -14.40 -11.07 12.62
C LEU A 386 -14.60 -10.17 13.86
N GLU A 387 -15.50 -10.58 14.76
CA GLU A 387 -15.63 -9.94 16.07
C GLU A 387 -14.42 -10.32 16.94
N ARG A 388 -13.78 -9.30 17.52
CA ARG A 388 -12.69 -9.41 18.47
C ARG A 388 -13.18 -8.87 19.82
N ILE A 389 -12.77 -9.50 20.90
CA ILE A 389 -13.05 -9.06 22.27
C ILE A 389 -11.71 -8.96 22.97
N ARG A 390 -11.40 -7.77 23.50
CA ARG A 390 -10.14 -7.52 24.21
C ARG A 390 -10.02 -8.47 25.40
N ASP A 391 -8.83 -9.03 25.58
CA ASP A 391 -8.47 -9.93 26.68
C ASP A 391 -9.27 -11.26 26.71
N TYR A 392 -9.86 -11.66 25.57
CA TYR A 392 -10.69 -12.86 25.45
C TYR A 392 -10.26 -13.76 24.29
N ARG A 393 -10.53 -15.06 24.43
CA ARG A 393 -10.38 -16.07 23.38
C ARG A 393 -11.58 -17.01 23.41
N PRO A 394 -12.20 -17.36 22.26
CA PRO A 394 -13.43 -18.15 22.22
C PRO A 394 -13.24 -19.63 22.56
N THR A 395 -12.02 -20.13 22.50
CA THR A 395 -11.70 -21.58 22.54
C THR A 395 -10.91 -22.02 23.76
N TRP A 396 -10.42 -21.10 24.60
CA TRP A 396 -9.78 -21.42 25.89
C TRP A 396 -9.86 -20.25 26.88
N ASN A 397 -9.72 -20.53 28.18
CA ASN A 397 -9.58 -19.50 29.21
C ASN A 397 -8.22 -18.78 29.04
N TYR A 398 -8.25 -17.61 28.42
CA TYR A 398 -7.07 -16.76 28.28
C TYR A 398 -6.75 -16.07 29.60
N SER A 399 -5.50 -16.21 30.06
CA SER A 399 -4.94 -15.38 31.13
C SER A 399 -4.19 -14.22 30.50
N VAL A 400 -4.47 -12.99 30.91
CA VAL A 400 -3.83 -11.79 30.35
C VAL A 400 -2.38 -11.73 30.83
N VAL A 401 -1.46 -12.07 29.93
CA VAL A 401 -0.01 -11.93 30.15
C VAL A 401 0.51 -10.65 29.51
N GLU A 402 -0.01 -10.30 28.32
CA GLU A 402 0.38 -9.14 27.51
C GLU A 402 -0.89 -8.35 27.16
N ASN A 403 -1.14 -7.25 27.86
CA ASN A 403 -2.38 -6.46 27.72
C ASN A 403 -2.46 -5.63 26.43
N VAL A 404 -1.32 -5.33 25.80
CA VAL A 404 -1.25 -4.62 24.52
C VAL A 404 -1.09 -5.60 23.37
N SER A 405 0.09 -6.21 23.19
CA SER A 405 0.42 -7.06 22.05
C SER A 405 -0.47 -8.31 21.93
N GLY A 406 -1.02 -8.81 23.04
CA GLY A 406 -2.01 -9.88 23.07
C GLY A 406 -3.36 -9.52 22.43
N ASN A 407 -3.59 -8.27 22.06
CA ASN A 407 -4.83 -7.77 21.44
C ASN A 407 -4.62 -7.20 20.03
N TYR A 408 -3.42 -7.25 19.46
CA TYR A 408 -3.14 -6.81 18.09
C TYR A 408 -3.71 -7.80 17.05
N TYR A 409 -4.35 -7.29 16.00
CA TYR A 409 -4.86 -8.08 14.87
C TYR A 409 -4.57 -7.40 13.52
N PRO A 410 -4.36 -8.18 12.43
CA PRO A 410 -4.17 -7.60 11.09
C PRO A 410 -5.39 -6.80 10.61
N ILE A 411 -5.13 -5.68 9.94
CA ILE A 411 -6.13 -4.91 9.19
C ILE A 411 -5.62 -4.73 7.76
N ASN A 412 -6.33 -5.28 6.77
CA ASN A 412 -5.96 -5.14 5.35
C ASN A 412 -6.82 -4.08 4.63
N SER A 413 -7.88 -3.60 5.28
CA SER A 413 -8.87 -2.68 4.71
C SER A 413 -9.64 -1.86 5.74
N ARG A 414 -10.03 -2.46 6.88
CA ARG A 414 -10.95 -1.81 7.83
C ARG A 414 -10.92 -2.39 9.25
N ILE A 415 -11.10 -1.50 10.22
CA ILE A 415 -11.46 -1.79 11.61
C ILE A 415 -12.64 -0.91 12.03
N TRP A 416 -13.48 -1.38 12.95
CA TRP A 416 -14.43 -0.50 13.63
C TRP A 416 -14.75 -0.91 15.07
N ILE A 417 -15.27 0.06 15.80
CA ILE A 417 -15.96 -0.10 17.08
C ILE A 417 -17.37 0.51 16.98
N LYS A 418 -18.32 -0.02 17.74
CA LYS A 418 -19.71 0.45 17.74
C LYS A 418 -20.38 0.26 19.11
N ASP A 419 -21.36 1.10 19.39
CA ASP A 419 -22.35 0.91 20.45
C ASP A 419 -23.74 0.63 19.83
N GLY A 420 -24.83 0.79 20.58
CA GLY A 420 -26.20 0.58 20.08
C GLY A 420 -26.70 1.64 19.09
N THR A 421 -25.95 2.73 18.88
CA THR A 421 -26.38 3.93 18.14
C THR A 421 -25.31 4.53 17.22
N ARG A 422 -24.03 4.31 17.51
CA ARG A 422 -22.88 4.94 16.85
C ARG A 422 -21.85 3.90 16.43
N GLN A 423 -21.13 4.18 15.34
CA GLN A 423 -20.00 3.37 14.87
C GLN A 423 -18.88 4.29 14.37
N LEU A 424 -17.65 4.04 14.82
CA LEU A 424 -16.43 4.64 14.27
C LEU A 424 -15.73 3.58 13.42
N THR A 425 -15.62 3.83 12.11
CA THR A 425 -14.92 2.95 11.16
C THR A 425 -13.66 3.64 10.66
N ILE A 426 -12.53 2.95 10.74
CA ILE A 426 -11.26 3.36 10.13
C ILE A 426 -11.06 2.48 8.90
N LEU A 427 -10.73 3.10 7.77
CA LEU A 427 -10.37 2.42 6.53
C LEU A 427 -8.88 2.64 6.27
N THR A 428 -8.14 1.57 5.99
CA THR A 428 -6.68 1.63 5.79
C THR A 428 -6.33 1.58 4.30
N GLY A 429 -5.31 2.36 3.91
CA GLY A 429 -4.71 2.30 2.57
C GLY A 429 -3.55 1.29 2.46
N ASN A 430 -3.11 0.74 3.60
CA ASN A 430 -2.05 -0.24 3.73
C ASN A 430 -2.54 -1.47 4.50
N ASN A 431 -1.73 -2.53 4.49
CA ASN A 431 -1.81 -3.62 5.47
C ASN A 431 -1.16 -3.11 6.78
N ASP A 432 -1.99 -2.70 7.75
CA ASP A 432 -1.56 -2.19 9.05
C ASP A 432 -1.94 -3.19 10.17
N ALA A 433 -1.38 -3.01 11.37
CA ALA A 433 -1.79 -3.73 12.58
C ALA A 433 -2.00 -2.70 13.70
N ASP A 434 -3.13 -2.79 14.41
CA ASP A 434 -3.62 -1.85 15.44
C ASP A 434 -3.49 -2.41 16.86
#